data_AF-A0A133UXX2-F1
#
_entry.id   AF-A0A133UXX2-F1
#
_cell.length_a   1.000
_cell.length_b   1.000
_cell.length_c   1.000
_cell.angle_alpha   90.00
_cell.angle_beta   90.00
_cell.angle_gamma   90.00
#
_symmetry.space_group_name_H-M   'P 1'
#
loop_
_entity.id
_entity.type
_entity.pdbx_description
1 polymer ?
#
loop_
_entity_poly.entity_id
_entity_poly.type
_entity_poly.pdbx_seq_one_letter_code
_entity_poly.pdbx_strand_id
1 'polypeptide(L)'
;HLESGYTTEDPEEIVAMQDKRKKKWESIEKDVLKRNPVKVYGDEESDKLILTWGSTKGAVLEAMKLIDEPVKLVQPIYFKPFPLERISEHLERAEKVIDVEANSTAQLGDLIKRKPCRPWMKRS
;
A
#
# COMPACT_ATOMS: atom_id res chain seq x y z
N HIS A 1 24.18 -12.46 -12.12
CA HIS A 1 25.30 -12.72 -13.03
C HIS A 1 26.57 -12.77 -12.23
N LEU A 2 27.29 -13.89 -12.31
CA LEU A 2 28.75 -13.89 -12.20
C LEU A 2 29.31 -13.83 -13.62
N GLU A 3 30.52 -13.32 -13.75
CA GLU A 3 31.22 -12.99 -15.00
C GLU A 3 31.64 -14.22 -15.83
N SER A 4 31.27 -15.44 -15.45
CA SER A 4 31.44 -16.64 -16.26
C SER A 4 30.07 -17.30 -16.46
N GLY A 5 29.63 -17.34 -17.71
CA GLY A 5 28.32 -17.87 -18.11
C GLY A 5 28.21 -19.39 -18.02
N TYR A 6 28.37 -19.97 -16.83
CA TYR A 6 28.00 -21.37 -16.57
C TYR A 6 26.73 -21.42 -15.73
N THR A 7 25.73 -22.14 -16.23
CA THR A 7 24.48 -22.43 -15.52
C THR A 7 24.78 -23.44 -14.42
N THR A 8 24.96 -22.95 -13.19
CA THR A 8 24.98 -23.77 -12.00
C THR A 8 23.52 -24.08 -11.61
N GLU A 9 23.13 -25.36 -11.76
CA GLU A 9 21.87 -25.94 -11.24
C GLU A 9 22.01 -26.40 -9.78
N ASP A 10 23.06 -25.95 -9.10
CA ASP A 10 23.36 -26.39 -7.74
C ASP A 10 22.36 -25.74 -6.76
N PRO A 11 21.52 -26.56 -6.09
CA PRO A 11 20.43 -26.06 -5.27
C PRO A 11 20.91 -25.18 -4.12
N GLU A 12 22.15 -25.37 -3.64
CA GLU A 12 22.73 -24.60 -2.55
C GLU A 12 23.06 -23.16 -2.97
N GLU A 13 23.58 -22.96 -4.19
CA GLU A 13 23.85 -21.62 -4.73
C GLU A 13 22.56 -20.86 -5.07
N ILE A 14 21.51 -21.57 -5.51
CA ILE A 14 20.19 -20.99 -5.75
C ILE A 14 19.57 -20.50 -4.44
N VAL A 15 19.64 -21.29 -3.37
CA VAL A 15 19.14 -20.92 -2.03
C VAL A 15 19.93 -19.72 -1.48
N ALA A 16 21.25 -19.74 -1.56
CA ALA A 16 22.08 -18.61 -1.10
C ALA A 16 21.76 -17.30 -1.86
N MET A 17 21.51 -17.38 -3.17
CA MET A 17 21.11 -16.23 -3.99
C MET A 17 19.67 -15.78 -3.75
N GLN A 18 18.76 -16.69 -3.36
CA GLN A 18 17.42 -16.34 -2.92
C GLN A 18 17.45 -15.66 -1.54
N ASP A 19 18.24 -16.17 -0.60
CA ASP A 19 18.41 -15.59 0.73
C ASP A 19 19.08 -14.22 0.68
N LYS A 20 20.08 -14.02 -0.19
CA LYS A 20 20.69 -12.70 -0.40
C LYS A 20 19.68 -11.70 -0.96
N ARG A 21 18.82 -12.13 -1.89
CA ARG A 21 17.71 -11.31 -2.42
C ARG A 21 16.68 -11.00 -1.34
N LYS A 22 16.35 -11.96 -0.49
CA LYS A 22 15.39 -11.82 0.62
C LYS A 22 15.90 -10.83 1.68
N LYS A 23 17.14 -10.98 2.15
CA LYS A 23 17.76 -10.04 3.11
C LYS A 23 17.80 -8.60 2.58
N LYS A 24 18.08 -8.42 1.28
CA LYS A 24 18.04 -7.09 0.64
C LYS A 24 16.62 -6.51 0.64
N TRP A 25 15.60 -7.34 0.38
CA TRP A 25 14.19 -6.93 0.46
C TRP A 25 13.78 -6.52 1.88
N GLU A 26 14.14 -7.32 2.89
CA GLU A 26 13.83 -7.01 4.30
C GLU A 26 14.47 -5.68 4.75
N SER A 27 15.69 -5.40 4.29
CA SER A 27 16.34 -4.11 4.56
C SER A 27 15.62 -2.94 3.91
N ILE A 28 15.12 -3.10 2.68
CA ILE A 28 14.35 -2.08 1.96
C ILE A 28 13.01 -1.84 2.65
N GLU A 29 12.33 -2.91 3.09
CA GLU A 29 11.10 -2.83 3.88
C GLU A 29 11.27 -2.01 5.14
N LYS A 30 12.32 -2.30 5.92
CA LYS A 30 12.63 -1.54 7.14
C LYS A 30 12.95 -0.07 6.87
N ASP A 31 13.62 0.24 5.75
CA ASP A 31 13.95 1.63 5.41
C ASP A 31 12.71 2.41 4.93
N VAL A 32 11.86 1.78 4.13
CA VAL A 32 10.61 2.37 3.62
C VAL A 32 9.62 2.64 4.76
N LEU A 33 9.49 1.73 5.72
CA LEU A 33 8.66 1.93 6.91
C LEU A 33 9.12 3.14 7.76
N LYS A 34 10.42 3.46 7.76
CA LYS A 34 10.98 4.64 8.45
C LYS A 34 10.74 5.95 7.69
N ARG A 35 10.62 5.93 6.36
CA ARG A 35 10.49 7.13 5.50
C ARG A 35 9.04 7.53 5.23
N ASN A 36 8.17 7.40 6.22
CA ASN A 36 6.75 7.75 6.16
C ASN A 36 6.06 7.29 4.85
N PRO A 37 5.79 5.99 4.68
CA PRO A 37 5.42 5.42 3.39
C PRO A 37 3.97 5.72 2.96
N VAL A 38 3.23 6.44 3.80
CA VAL A 38 1.83 6.81 3.60
C VAL A 38 1.72 8.31 3.87
N LYS A 39 0.98 9.02 3.00
CA LYS A 39 0.59 10.41 3.24
C LYS A 39 -0.87 10.46 3.64
N VAL A 40 -1.16 11.31 4.63
CA VAL A 40 -2.52 11.60 5.08
C VAL A 40 -2.84 13.05 4.72
N TYR A 41 -4.08 13.29 4.30
CA TYR A 41 -4.62 14.60 3.97
C TYR A 41 -6.03 14.75 4.55
N GLY A 42 -6.47 15.99 4.74
CA GLY A 42 -7.78 16.28 5.31
C GLY A 42 -7.79 16.16 6.83
N ASP A 43 -8.90 15.70 7.37
CA ASP A 43 -9.09 15.54 8.81
C ASP A 43 -8.53 14.18 9.26
N GLU A 44 -7.49 14.19 10.12
CA GLU A 44 -6.84 12.97 10.59
C GLU A 44 -7.71 12.16 11.58
N GLU A 45 -8.64 12.82 12.26
CA GLU A 45 -9.54 12.24 13.27
C GLU A 45 -10.84 11.69 12.66
N SER A 46 -11.16 12.09 11.41
CA SER A 46 -12.33 11.58 10.69
C SER A 46 -12.34 10.05 10.57
N ASP A 47 -13.49 9.45 10.84
CA ASP A 47 -13.81 8.04 10.66
C ASP A 47 -14.14 7.68 9.19
N LYS A 48 -14.31 8.69 8.32
CA LYS A 48 -14.53 8.52 6.88
C LYS A 48 -13.19 8.56 6.16
N LEU A 49 -12.75 7.41 5.68
CA LEU A 49 -11.46 7.25 5.01
C LEU A 49 -11.65 7.07 3.51
N ILE A 50 -10.97 7.89 2.72
CA ILE A 50 -10.74 7.66 1.30
C ILE A 50 -9.32 7.12 1.14
N LEU A 51 -9.17 5.96 0.51
CA LEU A 51 -7.89 5.39 0.13
C LEU A 51 -7.69 5.65 -1.36
N THR A 52 -6.57 6.26 -1.76
CA THR A 52 -6.28 6.49 -3.19
C THR A 52 -4.82 6.30 -3.52
N TRP A 53 -4.53 5.93 -4.77
CA TRP A 53 -3.17 5.78 -5.25
C TRP A 53 -3.00 6.31 -6.68
N GLY A 54 -1.79 6.76 -7.01
CA GLY A 54 -1.48 7.29 -8.34
C GLY A 54 -2.05 8.70 -8.60
N SER A 55 -2.43 8.96 -9.85
CA SER A 55 -2.87 10.28 -10.35
C SER A 55 -4.25 10.71 -9.87
N THR A 56 -5.07 9.78 -9.35
CA THR A 56 -6.42 10.06 -8.83
C THR A 56 -6.43 10.97 -7.61
N LYS A 57 -5.29 11.10 -6.91
CA LYS A 57 -5.11 12.02 -5.78
C LYS A 57 -5.68 13.42 -6.06
N GLY A 58 -5.36 14.01 -7.22
CA GLY A 58 -5.77 15.38 -7.53
C GLY A 58 -7.30 15.52 -7.58
N ALA A 59 -7.97 14.60 -8.28
CA ALA A 59 -9.42 14.58 -8.37
C ALA A 59 -10.08 14.36 -7.00
N VAL A 60 -9.53 13.49 -6.17
CA VAL A 60 -10.04 13.24 -4.81
C VAL A 60 -9.88 14.47 -3.92
N LEU A 61 -8.74 15.17 -3.99
CA LEU A 61 -8.53 16.40 -3.22
C LEU A 61 -9.50 17.51 -3.63
N GLU A 62 -9.78 17.67 -4.92
CA GLU A 62 -10.80 18.64 -5.36
C GLU A 62 -12.20 18.22 -4.91
N ALA A 63 -12.54 16.93 -4.98
CA ALA A 63 -13.81 16.43 -4.47
C ALA A 63 -13.98 16.65 -2.97
N MET A 64 -12.91 16.48 -2.18
CA MET A 64 -12.93 16.76 -0.74
C MET A 64 -13.25 18.22 -0.41
N LYS A 65 -12.87 19.18 -1.26
CA LYS A 65 -13.21 20.59 -1.06
C LYS A 65 -14.69 20.89 -1.29
N LEU A 66 -15.39 20.03 -2.03
CA LEU A 66 -16.81 20.17 -2.34
C LEU A 66 -17.71 19.48 -1.30
N ILE A 67 -17.12 18.68 -0.41
CA ILE A 67 -17.82 17.95 0.63
C ILE A 67 -17.77 18.76 1.92
N ASP A 68 -18.92 19.04 2.52
CA ASP A 68 -19.06 19.78 3.79
C ASP A 68 -18.90 18.87 5.03
N GLU A 69 -18.22 17.74 4.87
CA GLU A 69 -18.03 16.74 5.91
C GLU A 69 -16.53 16.46 6.13
N PRO A 70 -16.10 16.19 7.37
CA PRO A 70 -14.72 15.85 7.65
C PRO A 70 -14.39 14.48 7.03
N VAL A 71 -13.39 14.45 6.17
CA VAL A 71 -12.93 13.24 5.48
C VAL A 71 -11.42 13.14 5.58
N LYS A 72 -10.95 11.92 5.84
CA LYS A 72 -9.54 11.55 5.84
C LYS A 72 -9.15 10.94 4.51
N LEU A 73 -8.11 11.44 3.86
CA LEU A 73 -7.54 10.83 2.67
C LEU A 73 -6.20 10.18 3.01
N VAL A 74 -6.06 8.91 2.69
CA VAL A 74 -4.85 8.12 2.87
C VAL A 74 -4.28 7.75 1.50
N GLN A 75 -3.00 8.04 1.28
CA GLN A 75 -2.30 7.78 0.04
C GLN A 75 -1.00 6.98 0.30
N PRO A 76 -0.90 5.70 -0.09
CA PRO A 76 0.38 5.01 -0.14
C PRO A 76 1.32 5.68 -1.15
N ILE A 77 2.56 5.93 -0.73
CA ILE A 77 3.62 6.47 -1.60
C ILE A 77 4.33 5.33 -2.36
N TYR A 78 4.46 4.16 -1.73
CA TYR A 78 5.19 3.02 -2.27
C TYR A 78 4.25 1.86 -2.61
N PHE A 79 4.41 1.29 -3.80
CA PHE A 79 3.69 0.07 -4.20
C PHE A 79 4.45 -1.19 -3.81
N LYS A 80 5.79 -1.13 -3.78
CA LYS A 80 6.65 -2.20 -3.31
C LYS A 80 7.87 -1.63 -2.58
N PRO A 81 8.09 -1.99 -1.31
CA PRO A 81 7.19 -2.76 -0.45
C PRO A 81 5.90 -1.97 -0.14
N PHE A 82 4.77 -2.66 -0.18
CA PHE A 82 3.46 -2.05 0.08
C PHE A 82 3.30 -1.85 1.59
N PRO A 83 3.06 -0.62 2.09
CA PRO A 83 3.09 -0.31 3.52
C PRO A 83 1.80 -0.72 4.23
N LEU A 84 1.47 -2.01 4.18
CA LEU A 84 0.21 -2.54 4.65
C LEU A 84 -0.04 -2.24 6.13
N GLU A 85 0.98 -2.41 7.00
CA GLU A 85 0.83 -2.17 8.44
C GLU A 85 0.35 -0.74 8.72
N ARG A 86 0.97 0.25 8.08
CA ARG A 86 0.59 1.67 8.23
C ARG A 86 -0.80 1.96 7.71
N ILE A 87 -1.18 1.37 6.58
CA ILE A 87 -2.52 1.55 6.01
C ILE A 87 -3.57 0.89 6.91
N SER A 88 -3.28 -0.30 7.45
CA SER A 88 -4.16 -1.01 8.38
C SER A 88 -4.44 -0.17 9.64
N GLU A 89 -3.45 0.52 10.22
CA GLU A 89 -3.66 1.41 11.36
C GLU A 89 -4.73 2.49 11.08
N HIS A 90 -4.81 2.98 9.85
CA HIS A 90 -5.83 3.95 9.44
C HIS A 90 -7.17 3.30 9.11
N LEU A 91 -7.16 2.11 8.51
CA LEU A 91 -8.37 1.36 8.16
C LEU A 91 -9.11 0.87 9.41
N GLU A 92 -8.39 0.42 10.45
CA GLU A 92 -8.99 -0.07 11.69
C GLU A 92 -9.74 1.01 12.47
N ARG A 93 -9.35 2.29 12.27
CA ARG A 93 -10.01 3.45 12.86
C ARG A 93 -11.16 4.01 12.02
N ALA A 94 -11.32 3.53 10.79
CA ALA A 94 -12.32 4.04 9.87
C ALA A 94 -13.64 3.28 10.02
N GLU A 95 -14.75 4.00 10.13
CA GLU A 95 -16.09 3.40 10.05
C GLU A 95 -16.47 3.13 8.59
N LYS A 96 -16.05 4.03 7.70
CA LYS A 96 -16.34 3.94 6.26
C LYS A 96 -15.07 4.11 5.45
N VAL A 97 -14.81 3.15 4.56
CA VAL A 97 -13.67 3.16 3.65
C VAL A 97 -14.15 3.23 2.21
N ILE A 98 -13.69 4.25 1.47
CA ILE A 98 -13.92 4.43 0.04
C ILE A 98 -12.58 4.24 -0.66
N ASP A 99 -12.49 3.24 -1.54
CA ASP A 99 -11.29 2.99 -2.33
C ASP A 99 -11.44 3.64 -3.70
N VAL A 100 -10.52 4.54 -4.05
CA VAL A 100 -10.51 5.31 -5.30
C VAL A 100 -9.26 4.98 -6.07
N GLU A 101 -9.40 4.13 -7.10
CA GLU A 101 -8.32 3.71 -7.97
C GLU A 101 -8.67 3.82 -9.46
N ALA A 102 -7.70 4.26 -10.27
CA ALA A 102 -7.81 4.33 -11.73
C ALA A 102 -7.41 3.01 -12.40
N ASN A 103 -7.81 1.88 -11.83
CA ASN A 103 -7.55 0.54 -12.33
C ASN A 103 -8.87 -0.25 -12.30
N SER A 104 -9.27 -0.85 -13.41
CA SER A 104 -10.50 -1.65 -13.52
C SER A 104 -10.57 -2.89 -12.60
N THR A 105 -9.51 -3.21 -11.86
CA THR A 105 -9.32 -4.54 -11.26
C THR A 105 -9.49 -4.62 -9.73
N ALA A 106 -9.84 -3.53 -9.03
CA ALA A 106 -9.99 -3.54 -7.56
C ALA A 106 -8.75 -4.11 -6.83
N GLN A 107 -7.54 -3.92 -7.39
CA GLN A 107 -6.33 -4.63 -6.95
C GLN A 107 -5.93 -4.25 -5.53
N LEU A 108 -6.13 -2.99 -5.16
CA LEU A 108 -5.90 -2.52 -3.81
C LEU A 108 -6.90 -3.11 -2.83
N GLY A 109 -8.17 -3.15 -3.20
CA GLY A 109 -9.22 -3.83 -2.45
C GLY A 109 -8.96 -5.32 -2.24
N ASP A 110 -8.47 -6.05 -3.25
CA ASP A 110 -8.12 -7.46 -3.12
C ASP A 110 -6.89 -7.68 -2.21
N LEU A 111 -5.88 -6.81 -2.33
CA LEU A 111 -4.68 -6.85 -1.50
C LEU A 111 -5.00 -6.62 -0.01
N ILE A 112 -5.93 -5.70 0.27
CA ILE A 112 -6.40 -5.41 1.62
C ILE A 112 -7.30 -6.55 2.14
N LYS A 113 -8.21 -7.08 1.31
CA LYS A 113 -9.11 -8.19 1.68
C LYS A 113 -8.40 -9.52 1.94
N ARG A 114 -7.30 -9.80 1.23
CA ARG A 114 -6.51 -11.03 1.41
C ARG A 114 -5.78 -11.07 2.75
N LYS A 115 -5.73 -9.97 3.49
CA LYS A 115 -5.16 -9.91 4.85
C LYS A 115 -6.32 -9.72 5.85
N PRO A 116 -6.37 -10.48 6.95
CA PRO A 116 -7.59 -10.69 7.74
C PRO A 116 -7.89 -9.50 8.66
N CYS A 117 -8.43 -8.41 8.11
CA CYS A 117 -9.05 -7.35 8.91
C CYS A 117 -10.35 -6.93 8.18
N ARG A 118 -11.47 -7.59 8.54
CA ARG A 118 -12.92 -7.26 8.38
C ARG A 118 -13.46 -6.70 7.02
N PRO A 119 -14.77 -6.84 6.71
CA PRO A 119 -15.32 -6.42 5.42
C PRO A 119 -15.88 -4.98 5.45
N TRP A 120 -15.05 -3.97 5.18
CA TRP A 120 -15.42 -2.53 5.26
C TRP A 120 -15.73 -1.86 3.90
N MET A 121 -15.40 -2.49 2.77
CA MET A 121 -15.55 -1.86 1.46
C MET A 121 -16.99 -1.92 0.94
N LYS A 122 -17.69 -0.77 0.93
CA LYS A 122 -18.82 -0.57 0.00
C LYS A 122 -18.27 -0.07 -1.33
N ARG A 123 -18.50 -0.84 -2.40
CA ARG A 123 -18.17 -0.46 -3.78
C ARG A 123 -19.10 0.68 -4.22
N SER A 124 -18.53 1.71 -4.85
CA SER A 124 -19.26 2.72 -5.63
C SER A 124 -19.04 2.46 -7.11
#